data_AF-A0A7Y3M9K7-F1
#
_entry.id   AF-A0A7Y3M9K7-F1
#
_cell.length_a   1.000
_cell.length_b   1.000
_cell.length_c   1.000
_cell.angle_alpha   90.00
_cell.angle_beta   90.00
_cell.angle_gamma   90.00
#
_symmetry.space_group_name_H-M   'P 1'
#
loop_
_entity.id
_entity.type
_entity.pdbx_description
1 polymer ?
#
loop_
_entity_poly.entity_id
_entity_poly.type
_entity_poly.pdbx_seq_one_letter_code
_entity_poly.pdbx_strand_id
1 'polypeptide(L)'
;MKNNKKKKVIIVGAGLCGSLLAVRLAQRGYEVVVYEKRSDMRNDSNDSGRSINLALSNRGLMALDRVGLRKTVIQDCIPMKGRLIHPLGGETFLSPYSGREDDYINSVSRAGLNILLLNEAEFRDEVTLHFNARIENVDLEKGIVKGSDAVDGKKIEDTADLVVGTDGAGSVVRRSM
;
A
#
# COMPACT_ATOMS: atom_id res chain seq x y z
N MET A 1 3.66 -37.51 -6.50
CA MET A 1 3.14 -36.13 -6.71
C MET A 1 3.57 -35.29 -5.51
N LYS A 2 4.50 -34.34 -5.68
CA LYS A 2 4.86 -33.43 -4.57
C LYS A 2 3.69 -32.48 -4.36
N ASN A 3 3.04 -32.60 -3.22
CA ASN A 3 1.98 -31.72 -2.77
C ASN A 3 2.62 -30.34 -2.50
N ASN A 4 2.72 -29.51 -3.54
CA ASN A 4 3.46 -28.24 -3.47
C ASN A 4 2.56 -27.20 -2.79
N LYS A 5 2.43 -27.29 -1.46
CA LYS A 5 1.66 -26.36 -0.64
C LYS A 5 2.15 -24.94 -0.95
N LYS A 6 1.25 -24.04 -1.38
CA LYS A 6 1.58 -22.62 -1.60
C LYS A 6 2.16 -22.07 -0.29
N LYS A 7 3.28 -21.36 -0.37
CA LYS A 7 3.84 -20.67 0.80
C LYS A 7 2.91 -19.53 1.19
N LYS A 8 2.56 -19.48 2.46
CA LYS A 8 1.68 -18.45 3.02
C LYS A 8 2.52 -17.26 3.48
N VAL A 9 2.11 -16.06 3.09
CA VAL A 9 2.71 -14.79 3.51
C VAL A 9 1.64 -13.95 4.19
N ILE A 10 1.90 -13.53 5.43
CA ILE A 10 1.07 -12.55 6.12
C ILE A 10 1.69 -11.16 5.94
N ILE A 11 0.87 -10.20 5.53
CA ILE A 11 1.22 -8.78 5.43
C ILE A 11 0.43 -8.03 6.49
N VAL A 12 1.13 -7.28 7.35
CA VAL A 12 0.48 -6.44 8.38
C VAL A 12 0.41 -5.00 7.86
N GLY A 13 -0.79 -4.55 7.51
CA GLY A 13 -1.12 -3.22 7.01
C GLY A 13 -1.44 -3.18 5.51
N ALA A 14 -2.63 -2.72 5.14
CA ALA A 14 -3.12 -2.60 3.75
C ALA A 14 -3.04 -1.14 3.22
N GLY A 15 -1.93 -0.48 3.53
CA GLY A 15 -1.55 0.78 2.88
C GLY A 15 -0.88 0.56 1.53
N LEU A 16 -0.37 1.62 0.91
CA LEU A 16 0.23 1.59 -0.43
C LEU A 16 1.27 0.46 -0.63
N CYS A 17 2.19 0.30 0.32
CA CYS A 17 3.23 -0.74 0.22
C CYS A 17 2.65 -2.15 0.40
N GLY A 18 1.74 -2.34 1.36
CA GLY A 18 1.17 -3.65 1.68
C GLY A 18 0.28 -4.17 0.56
N SER A 19 -0.62 -3.33 0.06
CA SER A 19 -1.53 -3.68 -1.04
C SER A 19 -0.76 -3.96 -2.33
N LEU A 20 0.24 -3.14 -2.67
CA LEU A 20 1.12 -3.40 -3.82
C LEU A 20 1.88 -4.72 -3.69
N LEU A 21 2.44 -4.99 -2.50
CA LEU A 21 3.16 -6.23 -2.23
C LEU A 21 2.24 -7.44 -2.30
N ALA A 22 1.01 -7.34 -1.82
CA ALA A 22 0.01 -8.41 -1.88
C ALA A 22 -0.27 -8.82 -3.32
N VAL A 23 -0.55 -7.84 -4.20
CA VAL A 23 -0.71 -8.06 -5.65
C VAL A 23 0.53 -8.74 -6.22
N ARG A 24 1.73 -8.24 -5.88
CA ARG A 24 2.97 -8.76 -6.45
C ARG A 24 3.28 -10.19 -6.00
N LEU A 25 2.96 -10.55 -4.76
CA LEU A 25 3.16 -11.91 -4.24
C LEU A 25 2.12 -12.87 -4.80
N ALA A 26 0.86 -12.46 -4.92
CA ALA A 26 -0.18 -13.24 -5.58
C ALA A 26 0.18 -13.57 -7.03
N GLN A 27 0.70 -12.59 -7.80
CA GLN A 27 1.24 -12.81 -9.16
C GLN A 27 2.37 -13.86 -9.23
N ARG A 28 3.02 -14.15 -8.11
CA ARG A 28 4.09 -15.15 -7.99
C ARG A 28 3.61 -16.47 -7.40
N GLY A 29 2.30 -16.62 -7.15
CA GLY A 29 1.67 -17.86 -6.69
C GLY A 29 1.75 -18.11 -5.19
N TYR A 30 2.05 -17.09 -4.38
CA TYR A 30 1.98 -17.19 -2.92
C TYR A 30 0.52 -17.07 -2.46
N GLU A 31 0.18 -17.73 -1.34
CA GLU A 31 -1.05 -17.42 -0.60
C GLU A 31 -0.77 -16.19 0.28
N VAL A 32 -1.57 -15.14 0.14
CA VAL A 32 -1.32 -13.87 0.82
C VAL A 32 -2.51 -13.51 1.71
N VAL A 33 -2.24 -13.25 2.98
CA VAL A 33 -3.23 -12.74 3.92
C VAL A 33 -2.79 -11.36 4.38
N VAL A 34 -3.66 -10.37 4.25
CA VAL A 34 -3.38 -8.99 4.66
C VAL A 34 -4.29 -8.62 5.82
N TYR A 35 -3.70 -8.16 6.93
CA TYR A 35 -4.45 -7.63 8.07
C TYR A 35 -4.32 -6.11 8.14
N GLU A 36 -5.42 -5.40 8.02
CA GLU A 36 -5.50 -3.94 8.17
C GLU A 36 -6.32 -3.57 9.41
N LYS A 37 -5.74 -2.70 10.23
CA LYS A 37 -6.35 -2.23 11.47
C LYS A 37 -7.61 -1.40 11.21
N ARG A 38 -7.63 -0.61 10.14
CA ARG A 38 -8.76 0.25 9.78
C ARG A 38 -9.87 -0.53 9.07
N SER A 39 -11.06 0.05 9.06
CA SER A 39 -12.16 -0.33 8.18
C SER A 39 -11.76 -0.21 6.71
N ASP A 40 -12.52 -0.89 5.85
CA ASP A 40 -12.32 -0.80 4.41
C ASP A 40 -12.67 0.60 3.89
N MET A 41 -11.64 1.33 3.48
CA MET A 41 -11.78 2.69 2.97
C MET A 41 -12.58 2.80 1.67
N ARG A 42 -12.88 1.67 1.00
CA ARG A 42 -13.74 1.63 -0.19
C ARG A 42 -15.22 1.78 0.18
N ASN A 43 -15.57 1.46 1.42
CA ASN A 43 -16.95 1.53 1.94
C ASN A 43 -17.18 2.77 2.82
N ASP A 44 -16.12 3.36 3.36
CA ASP A 44 -16.22 4.56 4.18
C ASP A 44 -16.23 5.84 3.33
N SER A 45 -17.34 6.57 3.36
CA SER A 45 -17.46 7.93 2.82
C SER A 45 -16.81 8.99 3.71
N ASN A 46 -16.21 8.59 4.83
CA ASN A 46 -15.52 9.47 5.77
C ASN A 46 -14.14 9.87 5.23
N ASP A 47 -14.14 10.54 4.07
CA ASP A 47 -13.06 11.43 3.73
C ASP A 47 -13.03 12.51 4.82
N SER A 48 -12.02 12.47 5.68
CA SER A 48 -11.74 13.54 6.66
C SER A 48 -11.41 14.90 5.99
N GLY A 49 -11.80 15.11 4.73
CA GLY A 49 -11.66 16.32 3.94
C GLY A 49 -10.22 16.69 3.61
N ARG A 50 -9.26 15.83 3.96
CA ARG A 50 -7.84 16.05 3.68
C ARG A 50 -7.45 15.18 2.49
N SER A 51 -7.81 15.65 1.30
CA SER A 51 -7.19 15.17 0.07
C SER A 51 -5.69 15.44 0.14
N ILE A 52 -4.92 14.43 0.51
CA ILE A 52 -3.45 14.47 0.50
C ILE A 52 -3.03 13.85 -0.82
N ASN A 53 -2.66 14.71 -1.77
CA ASN A 53 -1.97 14.25 -2.98
C ASN A 53 -0.54 13.84 -2.62
N LEU A 54 -0.01 12.90 -3.38
CA LEU A 54 1.36 12.42 -3.30
C LEU A 54 2.12 12.81 -4.56
N ALA A 55 3.38 13.18 -4.38
CA ALA A 55 4.34 13.29 -5.46
C ALA A 55 4.83 11.88 -5.86
N LEU A 56 4.27 11.35 -6.95
CA LEU A 56 4.64 10.07 -7.55
C LEU A 56 5.77 10.27 -8.57
N SER A 57 6.95 9.80 -8.22
CA SER A 57 8.13 9.82 -9.11
C SER A 57 8.27 8.53 -9.92
N ASN A 58 9.29 8.48 -10.78
CA ASN A 58 9.59 7.31 -11.62
C ASN A 58 9.73 6.00 -10.81
N ARG A 59 10.27 6.03 -9.58
CA ARG A 59 10.40 4.81 -8.76
C ARG A 59 9.04 4.19 -8.41
N GLY A 60 8.05 5.02 -8.09
CA GLY A 60 6.70 4.54 -7.82
C GLY A 60 6.03 4.00 -9.08
N LEU A 61 6.21 4.70 -10.22
CA LEU A 61 5.70 4.23 -11.51
C LEU A 61 6.31 2.89 -11.93
N MET A 62 7.62 2.67 -11.70
CA MET A 62 8.28 1.39 -11.94
C MET A 62 7.71 0.27 -11.07
N ALA A 63 7.33 0.57 -9.81
CA ALA A 63 6.72 -0.42 -8.93
C ALA A 63 5.29 -0.77 -9.38
N LEU A 64 4.51 0.22 -9.81
CA LEU A 64 3.16 0.03 -10.38
C LEU A 64 3.20 -0.73 -11.71
N ASP A 65 4.25 -0.55 -12.50
CA ASP A 65 4.46 -1.30 -13.75
C ASP A 65 4.61 -2.81 -13.49
N ARG A 66 5.30 -3.19 -12.41
CA ARG A 66 5.50 -4.59 -12.01
C ARG A 66 4.20 -5.31 -11.64
N VAL A 67 3.14 -4.57 -11.37
CA VAL A 67 1.81 -5.11 -11.08
C VAL A 67 0.78 -4.79 -12.17
N GLY A 68 1.19 -4.18 -13.29
CA GLY A 68 0.31 -3.87 -14.41
C GLY A 68 -0.55 -2.61 -14.27
N LEU A 69 -0.37 -1.82 -13.21
CA LEU A 69 -1.23 -0.67 -12.89
C LEU A 69 -0.70 0.68 -13.39
N ARG A 70 0.51 0.73 -13.95
CA ARG A 70 1.15 1.99 -14.36
C ARG A 70 0.27 2.82 -15.30
N LYS A 71 -0.30 2.22 -16.35
CA LYS A 71 -1.11 2.92 -17.35
C LYS A 71 -2.37 3.54 -16.72
N THR A 72 -3.07 2.78 -15.89
CA THR A 72 -4.26 3.23 -15.16
C THR A 72 -3.94 4.39 -14.23
N VAL A 73 -2.90 4.25 -13.40
CA VAL A 73 -2.54 5.32 -12.43
C VAL A 73 -2.14 6.62 -13.11
N ILE A 74 -1.44 6.54 -14.25
CA ILE A 74 -1.02 7.74 -15.00
C ILE A 74 -2.23 8.54 -15.53
N GLN A 75 -3.35 7.89 -15.84
CA GLN A 75 -4.56 8.58 -16.31
C GLN A 75 -5.18 9.49 -15.24
N ASP A 76 -5.01 9.13 -13.97
CA ASP A 76 -5.50 9.90 -12.82
C ASP A 76 -4.44 10.85 -12.24
N CYS A 77 -3.27 10.94 -12.89
CA CYS A 77 -2.16 11.78 -12.45
C CYS A 77 -2.19 13.17 -13.10
N ILE A 78 -1.80 14.19 -12.33
CA ILE A 78 -1.51 15.52 -12.87
C ILE A 78 0.02 15.70 -12.96
N PRO A 79 0.60 15.92 -14.15
CA PRO A 79 2.04 16.10 -14.29
C PRO A 79 2.51 17.41 -13.65
N MET A 80 3.59 17.33 -12.87
CA MET A 80 4.26 18.46 -12.22
C MET A 80 5.67 18.60 -12.80
N LYS A 81 5.84 19.54 -13.72
CA LYS A 81 7.10 19.75 -14.48
C LYS A 81 8.21 20.44 -13.67
N GLY A 82 7.86 21.05 -12.53
CA GLY A 82 8.80 21.78 -11.70
C GLY A 82 8.13 22.32 -10.45
N ARG A 83 8.90 23.08 -9.68
CA ARG A 83 8.41 23.83 -8.51
C ARG A 83 8.10 25.26 -8.93
N LEU A 84 6.89 25.72 -8.63
CA LEU A 84 6.57 27.14 -8.73
C LEU A 84 7.01 27.82 -7.44
N ILE A 85 7.99 28.72 -7.53
CA ILE A 85 8.58 29.39 -6.37
C ILE A 85 7.97 30.78 -6.25
N HIS A 86 7.44 31.09 -5.07
CA HIS A 86 6.87 32.40 -4.73
C HIS A 86 7.80 33.11 -3.73
N PRO A 87 8.82 33.86 -4.20
CA PRO A 87 9.73 34.58 -3.32
C PRO A 87 9.03 35.76 -2.63
N LEU A 88 9.49 36.12 -1.44
CA LEU A 88 8.98 37.31 -0.75
C LEU A 88 9.42 38.57 -1.50
N GLY A 89 8.47 39.34 -2.02
CA GLY A 89 8.73 40.60 -2.72
C GLY A 89 9.31 40.47 -4.13
N GLY A 90 9.30 39.27 -4.72
CA GLY A 90 9.76 39.03 -6.09
C GLY A 90 8.69 38.37 -6.97
N GLU A 91 8.97 38.28 -8.26
CA GLU A 91 8.08 37.59 -9.20
C GLU A 91 8.12 36.07 -9.00
N THR A 92 6.96 35.46 -9.23
CA THR A 92 6.83 34.00 -9.20
C THR A 92 7.57 33.41 -10.41
N PHE A 93 8.34 32.36 -10.21
CA PHE A 93 9.06 31.69 -11.30
C PHE A 93 9.01 30.16 -11.19
N LEU A 94 9.07 29.49 -12.34
CA LEU A 94 9.14 28.04 -12.43
C LEU A 94 10.60 27.58 -12.33
N SER A 95 10.87 26.64 -11.41
CA SER A 95 12.11 25.88 -11.34
C SER A 95 11.85 24.45 -11.82
N PRO A 96 12.16 24.12 -13.09
CA PRO A 96 11.98 22.78 -13.64
C PRO A 96 12.72 21.72 -12.82
N TYR A 97 12.17 20.51 -12.75
CA TYR A 97 12.87 19.39 -12.09
C TYR A 97 14.06 18.88 -12.90
N SER A 98 14.01 19.02 -14.22
CA SER A 98 15.01 18.55 -15.18
C SER A 98 15.10 19.53 -16.34
N GLY A 99 16.22 19.48 -17.08
CA GLY A 99 16.37 20.17 -18.36
C GLY A 99 15.70 19.44 -19.53
N ARG A 100 15.16 18.23 -19.30
CA ARG A 100 14.40 17.46 -20.30
C ARG A 100 12.91 17.65 -20.08
N GLU A 101 12.14 17.86 -21.14
CA GLU A 101 10.69 18.12 -21.05
C GLU A 101 9.89 16.92 -20.54
N ASP A 102 10.37 15.70 -20.81
CA ASP A 102 9.70 14.45 -20.43
C ASP A 102 9.99 14.00 -18.99
N ASP A 103 10.93 14.66 -18.30
CA ASP A 103 11.31 14.33 -16.93
C ASP A 103 10.47 15.15 -15.93
N TYR A 104 9.42 14.55 -15.39
CA TYR A 104 8.56 15.17 -14.40
C TYR A 104 8.12 14.17 -13.32
N ILE A 105 7.54 14.70 -12.24
CA ILE A 105 6.84 13.90 -11.23
C ILE A 105 5.33 14.09 -11.41
N ASN A 106 4.55 13.20 -10.83
CA ASN A 106 3.09 13.25 -10.93
C ASN A 106 2.47 13.56 -9.58
N SER A 107 1.36 14.29 -9.57
CA SER A 107 0.48 14.43 -8.42
C SER A 107 -0.61 13.38 -8.53
N VAL A 108 -0.79 12.55 -7.50
CA VAL A 108 -1.80 11.49 -7.45
C VAL A 108 -2.52 11.50 -6.11
N SER A 109 -3.83 11.21 -6.10
CA SER A 109 -4.58 11.03 -4.85
C SER A 109 -4.05 9.83 -4.08
N ARG A 110 -3.65 10.03 -2.81
CA ARG A 110 -3.25 8.92 -1.93
C ARG A 110 -4.38 7.91 -1.75
N ALA A 111 -5.60 8.39 -1.55
CA ALA A 111 -6.75 7.54 -1.31
C ALA A 111 -7.12 6.77 -2.58
N GLY A 112 -7.18 7.46 -3.73
CA GLY A 112 -7.46 6.83 -5.02
C GLY A 112 -6.44 5.75 -5.37
N LEU A 113 -5.15 6.02 -5.16
CA LEU A 113 -4.09 5.03 -5.40
C LEU A 113 -4.22 3.81 -4.48
N ASN A 114 -4.56 3.99 -3.20
CA ASN A 114 -4.72 2.86 -2.28
C ASN A 114 -5.96 2.03 -2.63
N ILE A 115 -7.08 2.67 -2.97
CA ILE A 115 -8.31 1.99 -3.41
C ILE A 115 -8.04 1.15 -4.66
N LEU A 116 -7.33 1.71 -5.65
CA LEU A 116 -6.97 0.96 -6.85
C LEU A 116 -6.14 -0.29 -6.54
N LEU A 117 -5.16 -0.17 -5.64
CA LEU A 117 -4.33 -1.30 -5.22
C LEU A 117 -5.11 -2.35 -4.44
N LEU A 118 -6.04 -1.94 -3.57
CA LEU A 118 -6.92 -2.85 -2.82
C LEU A 118 -7.86 -3.62 -3.76
N ASN A 119 -8.45 -2.94 -4.74
CA ASN A 119 -9.28 -3.58 -5.75
C ASN A 119 -8.48 -4.63 -6.54
N GLU A 120 -7.29 -4.26 -7.04
CA GLU A 120 -6.41 -5.20 -7.76
C GLU A 120 -5.98 -6.38 -6.88
N ALA A 121 -5.83 -6.18 -5.57
CA ALA A 121 -5.52 -7.25 -4.63
C ALA A 121 -6.72 -8.20 -4.44
N GLU A 122 -7.92 -7.65 -4.23
CA GLU A 122 -9.15 -8.43 -4.01
C GLU A 122 -9.58 -9.26 -5.22
N PHE A 123 -9.28 -8.82 -6.44
CA PHE A 123 -9.55 -9.60 -7.66
C PHE A 123 -8.75 -10.90 -7.76
N ARG A 124 -7.79 -11.15 -6.87
CA ARG A 124 -6.91 -12.31 -6.91
C ARG A 124 -7.33 -13.33 -5.86
N ASP A 125 -7.65 -14.54 -6.31
CA ASP A 125 -8.03 -15.66 -5.44
C ASP A 125 -6.95 -16.01 -4.40
N GLU A 126 -5.69 -15.65 -4.64
CA GLU A 126 -4.60 -15.83 -3.70
C GLU A 126 -4.60 -14.85 -2.52
N VAL A 127 -5.34 -13.75 -2.57
CA VAL A 127 -5.28 -12.68 -1.58
C VAL A 127 -6.55 -12.66 -0.73
N THR A 128 -6.36 -12.76 0.58
CA THR A 128 -7.41 -12.53 1.56
C THR A 128 -7.14 -11.23 2.30
N LEU A 129 -8.10 -10.30 2.28
CA LEU A 129 -8.03 -9.03 3.00
C LEU A 129 -8.90 -9.10 4.26
N HIS A 130 -8.31 -8.82 5.42
CA HIS A 130 -9.01 -8.68 6.68
C HIS A 130 -8.91 -7.24 7.18
N PHE A 131 -10.02 -6.50 7.10
CA PHE A 131 -10.15 -5.16 7.66
C PHE A 131 -10.63 -5.22 9.11
N ASN A 132 -10.55 -4.08 9.80
CA ASN A 132 -10.79 -3.98 11.25
C ASN A 132 -9.92 -4.93 12.09
N ALA A 133 -8.87 -5.51 11.50
CA ALA A 133 -8.03 -6.51 12.13
C ALA A 133 -6.78 -5.85 12.68
N ARG A 134 -6.77 -5.59 13.99
CA ARG A 134 -5.63 -5.00 14.67
C ARG A 134 -4.67 -6.09 15.12
N ILE A 135 -3.53 -6.20 14.43
CA ILE A 135 -2.39 -6.98 14.95
C ILE A 135 -1.75 -6.21 16.12
N GLU A 136 -1.51 -6.91 17.21
CA GLU A 136 -1.01 -6.38 18.48
C GLU A 136 0.36 -6.94 18.84
N ASN A 137 0.65 -8.18 18.44
CA ASN A 137 1.91 -8.86 18.70
C ASN A 137 2.28 -9.77 17.50
N VAL A 138 3.58 -9.91 17.26
CA VAL A 138 4.14 -10.82 16.26
C VAL A 138 5.29 -11.60 16.90
N ASP A 139 5.27 -12.92 16.77
CA ASP A 139 6.41 -13.80 17.05
C ASP A 139 7.07 -14.12 15.69
N LEU A 140 8.17 -13.41 15.40
CA LEU A 140 8.87 -13.50 14.12
C LEU A 140 9.63 -14.81 13.93
N GLU A 141 10.07 -15.45 15.01
CA GLU A 141 10.76 -16.74 14.93
C GLU A 141 9.79 -17.86 14.51
N LYS A 142 8.55 -17.79 14.99
CA LYS A 142 7.51 -18.78 14.68
C LYS A 142 6.58 -18.38 13.54
N GLY A 143 6.68 -17.14 13.05
CA GLY A 143 5.80 -16.60 12.01
C GLY A 143 4.35 -16.45 12.48
N ILE A 144 4.11 -16.20 13.78
CA ILE A 144 2.78 -16.09 14.37
C ILE A 144 2.40 -14.62 14.53
N VAL A 145 1.22 -14.24 14.08
CA VAL A 145 0.61 -12.94 14.36
C VAL A 145 -0.55 -13.10 15.33
N LYS A 146 -0.67 -12.16 16.28
CA LYS A 146 -1.76 -12.11 17.25
C LYS A 146 -2.40 -10.74 17.28
N GLY A 147 -3.71 -10.71 17.38
CA GLY A 147 -4.48 -9.48 17.33
C GLY A 147 -5.94 -9.65 17.72
N SER A 148 -6.73 -8.66 17.36
CA SER A 148 -8.17 -8.62 17.60
C SER A 148 -8.90 -7.97 16.44
N ASP A 149 -10.10 -8.44 16.14
CA ASP A 149 -11.06 -7.71 15.31
C ASP A 149 -11.64 -6.55 16.14
N ALA A 150 -11.60 -5.34 15.59
CA ALA A 150 -12.02 -4.12 16.27
C ALA A 150 -13.54 -3.97 16.35
N VAL A 151 -14.32 -4.75 15.60
CA VAL A 151 -15.78 -4.71 15.58
C VAL A 151 -16.36 -5.62 16.66
N ASP A 152 -15.93 -6.87 16.72
CA ASP A 152 -16.51 -7.89 17.63
C ASP A 152 -15.56 -8.33 18.76
N GLY A 153 -14.31 -7.88 18.75
CA GLY A 153 -13.29 -8.24 19.75
C GLY A 153 -12.75 -9.66 19.61
N LYS A 154 -13.08 -10.38 18.53
CA LYS A 154 -12.62 -11.75 18.29
C LYS A 154 -11.11 -11.78 18.17
N LYS A 155 -10.48 -12.70 18.91
CA LYS A 155 -9.03 -12.89 18.86
C LYS A 155 -8.61 -13.43 17.50
N ILE A 156 -7.57 -12.82 16.95
CA ILE A 156 -6.89 -13.26 15.74
C ILE A 156 -5.60 -13.93 16.18
N GLU A 157 -5.40 -15.18 15.75
CA GLU A 157 -4.13 -15.88 15.83
C GLU A 157 -3.94 -16.60 14.50
N ASP A 158 -2.89 -16.24 13.76
CA ASP A 158 -2.60 -16.82 12.44
C ASP A 158 -1.10 -17.06 12.29
N THR A 159 -0.72 -18.03 11.46
CA THR A 159 0.65 -18.47 11.24
C THR A 159 0.98 -18.49 9.75
N ALA A 160 2.21 -18.10 9.39
CA ALA A 160 2.69 -18.06 8.02
C ALA A 160 4.16 -18.43 7.90
N ASP A 161 4.60 -18.75 6.67
CA ASP A 161 6.02 -18.97 6.35
C ASP A 161 6.83 -17.68 6.38
N LEU A 162 6.16 -16.52 6.22
CA LEU A 162 6.75 -15.19 6.24
C LEU A 162 5.73 -14.17 6.75
N VAL A 163 6.17 -13.28 7.64
CA VAL A 163 5.42 -12.09 8.07
C VAL A 163 6.13 -10.85 7.56
N VAL A 164 5.41 -9.95 6.90
CA VAL A 164 5.94 -8.68 6.38
C VAL A 164 5.21 -7.50 7.03
N GLY A 165 5.94 -6.64 7.72
CA GLY A 165 5.41 -5.41 8.30
C GLY A 165 5.33 -4.27 7.27
N THR A 166 4.12 -3.89 6.89
CA THR A 166 3.82 -2.71 6.06
C THR A 166 2.89 -1.73 6.78
N ASP A 167 2.92 -1.76 8.11
CA ASP A 167 2.03 -1.07 9.07
C ASP A 167 2.51 0.34 9.45
N GLY A 168 3.43 0.89 8.67
CA GLY A 168 3.81 2.31 8.69
C GLY A 168 4.63 2.76 9.90
N ALA A 169 4.60 4.06 10.19
CA ALA A 169 5.46 4.67 11.22
C ALA A 169 5.23 4.08 12.62
N GLY A 170 3.99 3.69 12.93
CA GLY A 170 3.60 3.07 14.20
C GLY A 170 3.76 1.55 14.27
N SER A 171 4.60 0.97 13.41
CA SER A 171 4.72 -0.48 13.20
C SER A 171 4.82 -1.30 14.49
N VAL A 172 3.90 -2.25 14.64
CA VAL A 172 3.93 -3.32 15.65
C VAL A 172 5.00 -4.33 15.28
N VAL A 173 5.09 -4.70 14.00
CA VAL A 173 6.09 -5.68 13.53
C VAL A 173 7.50 -5.23 13.87
N ARG A 174 7.84 -3.95 13.63
CA ARG A 174 9.16 -3.39 13.97
C ARG A 174 9.44 -3.38 15.47
N ARG A 175 8.42 -3.26 16.33
CA ARG A 175 8.60 -3.32 17.79
C ARG A 175 8.79 -4.76 18.31
N SER A 176 8.43 -5.74 17.49
CA SER A 176 8.60 -7.17 17.77
C SER A 176 9.92 -7.75 17.23
N MET A 177 10.75 -6.91 16.60
CA MET A 177 12.12 -7.24 16.16
C MET A 177 13.13 -6.87 17.25
#